data_AF-G9L5I0-F1
#
_entry.id   AF-G9L5I0-F1
#
_cell.length_a   1.000
_cell.length_b   1.000
_cell.length_c   1.000
_cell.angle_alpha   90.00
_cell.angle_beta   90.00
_cell.angle_gamma   90.00
#
_symmetry.space_group_name_H-M   'P 1'
#
loop_
_entity.id
_entity.type
_entity.pdbx_description
1 polymer ?
#
loop_
_entity_poly.entity_id
_entity_poly.type
_entity_poly.pdbx_seq_one_letter_code
_entity_poly.pdbx_strand_id
1 'polypeptide(L)'
;KTFVPHRSSCFELYGFDVLIDSTLKPWLLEVNLSPSLACDAPLDLKIKASMISDMFTVVGFVCQDPAQRASTRPIYPTFESSRRNPFQKPQR
;
A
#
# COMPACT_ATOMS: atom_id res chain seq x y z
N LYS A 1 4.78 21.76 -0.40
CA LYS A 1 4.57 20.68 -1.39
C LYS A 1 5.58 19.58 -1.10
N THR A 2 5.17 18.45 -0.55
CA THR A 2 6.09 17.34 -0.23
C THR A 2 6.40 16.58 -1.51
N PHE A 3 7.68 16.50 -1.87
CA PHE A 3 8.16 15.76 -3.04
C PHE A 3 8.23 14.28 -2.69
N VAL A 4 7.43 13.45 -3.38
CA VAL A 4 7.51 11.98 -3.28
C VAL A 4 8.01 11.49 -4.64
N PRO A 5 9.33 11.23 -4.77
CA PRO A 5 9.95 10.89 -6.06
C PRO A 5 9.34 9.63 -6.71
N HIS A 6 8.82 8.70 -5.89
CA HIS A 6 8.23 7.45 -6.34
C HIS A 6 6.86 7.23 -5.69
N ARG A 7 5.83 7.92 -6.20
CA ARG A 7 4.44 7.86 -5.71
C ARG A 7 3.87 6.44 -5.62
N SER A 8 4.31 5.54 -6.50
CA SER A 8 3.88 4.13 -6.54
C SER A 8 4.62 3.22 -5.56
N SER A 9 5.60 3.74 -4.82
CA SER A 9 6.41 2.96 -3.86
C SER A 9 6.06 3.25 -2.40
N CYS A 10 5.09 4.12 -2.15
CA CYS A 10 4.64 4.47 -0.81
C CYS A 10 3.22 3.97 -0.60
N PHE A 11 3.02 3.20 0.47
CA PHE A 11 1.72 2.75 0.95
C PHE A 11 1.73 2.84 2.47
N GLU A 12 0.54 2.92 3.08
CA GLU A 12 0.38 3.01 4.52
C GLU A 12 -0.79 2.13 4.94
N LEU A 13 -0.64 1.49 6.10
CA LEU A 13 -1.66 0.63 6.70
C LEU A 13 -2.32 1.37 7.86
N TYR A 14 -3.63 1.57 7.78
CA TYR A 14 -4.42 2.19 8.84
C TYR A 14 -5.22 1.13 9.61
N GLY A 15 -5.29 1.28 10.93
CA GLY A 15 -6.22 0.54 11.79
C GLY A 15 -7.43 1.41 12.09
N PHE A 16 -8.64 0.86 11.94
CA PHE A 16 -9.88 1.56 12.26
C PHE A 16 -10.57 0.84 13.41
N ASP A 17 -10.82 1.56 14.49
CA ASP A 17 -11.53 1.04 15.65
C ASP A 17 -13.01 1.43 15.50
N VAL A 18 -13.86 0.43 15.28
CA VAL A 18 -15.27 0.63 14.95
C VAL A 18 -16.15 -0.04 16.00
N LEU A 19 -17.07 0.73 16.58
CA LEU A 19 -18.10 0.22 17.47
C LEU A 19 -19.41 0.00 16.70
N ILE A 20 -20.04 -1.16 16.90
CA ILE A 20 -21.34 -1.49 16.30
C ILE A 20 -22.43 -1.37 17.37
N ASP A 21 -23.48 -0.59 17.10
CA ASP A 21 -24.61 -0.43 18.03
C ASP A 21 -25.71 -1.49 17.86
N SER A 22 -26.77 -1.41 18.68
CA SER A 22 -27.90 -2.34 18.64
C SER A 22 -28.73 -2.28 17.36
N THR A 23 -28.59 -1.21 16.58
CA THR A 23 -29.19 -1.05 15.25
C THR A 23 -28.24 -1.46 14.12
N LEU A 24 -27.11 -2.10 14.46
CA LEU A 24 -26.02 -2.48 13.55
C LEU A 24 -25.39 -1.29 12.81
N LYS A 25 -25.51 -0.08 13.36
CA LYS A 25 -24.85 1.09 12.80
C LYS A 25 -23.39 1.14 13.28
N PRO A 26 -22.43 1.31 12.36
CA PRO A 26 -21.03 1.47 12.71
C PRO A 26 -20.72 2.91 13.14
N TRP A 27 -19.93 3.03 14.20
CA TRP A 27 -19.43 4.28 14.74
C TRP A 27 -17.90 4.22 14.80
N LEU A 28 -17.23 5.13 14.10
CA LEU A 28 -15.78 5.25 14.13
C LEU A 28 -15.35 5.85 15.47
N LEU A 29 -14.47 5.16 16.18
CA LEU A 29 -13.90 5.63 17.44
C LEU A 29 -12.59 6.37 17.18
N GLU A 30 -11.66 5.72 16.48
CA GLU A 30 -10.35 6.29 16.17
C GLU A 30 -9.74 5.68 14.90
N VAL A 31 -8.72 6.36 14.40
CA VAL A 31 -7.88 5.90 13.29
C VAL A 31 -6.44 5.83 13.76
N ASN A 32 -5.88 4.62 13.73
CA ASN A 32 -4.51 4.33 14.10
C ASN A 32 -3.61 4.39 12.86
N LEU A 33 -2.66 5.34 12.85
CA LEU A 33 -1.62 5.46 11.81
C LEU A 33 -0.56 4.36 11.93
N SER A 34 -0.51 3.64 13.04
CA SER A 34 0.43 2.56 13.29
C SER A 34 -0.25 1.43 14.06
N PRO A 35 -1.10 0.63 13.40
CA PRO A 35 -1.77 -0.50 14.03
C PRO A 35 -0.75 -1.57 14.46
N SER A 36 -1.02 -2.24 15.59
CA SER A 36 -0.11 -3.27 16.11
C SER A 36 -0.08 -4.53 15.24
N LEU A 37 1.11 -4.95 14.83
CA LEU A 37 1.36 -6.23 14.14
C LEU A 37 1.92 -7.32 15.06
N ALA A 38 1.94 -7.10 16.38
CA ALA A 38 2.30 -8.14 17.35
C ALA A 38 1.33 -9.33 17.24
N CYS A 39 1.84 -10.54 17.41
CA CYS A 39 1.07 -11.79 17.26
C CYS A 39 1.09 -12.57 18.58
N ASP A 40 0.33 -12.09 19.55
CA ASP A 40 0.32 -12.66 20.91
C ASP A 40 -0.58 -13.91 20.99
N ALA A 41 -1.57 -14.03 20.11
CA ALA A 41 -2.39 -15.22 19.94
C ALA A 41 -2.19 -15.89 18.56
N PRO A 42 -2.40 -17.21 18.43
CA PRO A 42 -2.36 -17.91 17.13
C PRO A 42 -3.34 -17.33 16.09
N LEU A 43 -4.47 -16.78 16.55
CA LEU A 43 -5.45 -16.13 15.68
C LEU A 43 -4.91 -14.83 15.09
N ASP A 44 -4.17 -14.04 15.88
CA ASP A 44 -3.54 -12.80 15.40
C ASP A 44 -2.60 -13.09 14.26
N LEU A 45 -1.75 -14.12 14.42
CA LEU A 45 -0.82 -14.52 13.37
C LEU A 45 -1.56 -14.87 12.08
N LYS A 46 -2.62 -15.68 12.16
CA LYS A 46 -3.40 -16.08 10.99
C LYS A 46 -4.02 -14.88 10.26
N ILE A 47 -4.65 -13.97 11.01
CA ILE A 47 -5.35 -12.81 10.43
C ILE A 47 -4.33 -11.80 9.90
N LYS A 48 -3.36 -11.40 10.71
CA LYS A 48 -2.39 -10.34 10.37
C LYS A 48 -1.47 -10.77 9.24
N ALA A 49 -1.00 -12.02 9.22
CA ALA A 49 -0.17 -12.51 8.12
C ALA A 49 -0.93 -12.51 6.78
N SER A 50 -2.18 -12.98 6.77
CA SER A 50 -3.02 -12.95 5.56
C SER A 50 -3.22 -11.52 5.07
N MET A 51 -3.60 -10.61 5.97
CA MET A 51 -3.82 -9.20 5.65
C MET A 51 -2.59 -8.54 5.02
N ILE A 52 -1.39 -8.78 5.58
CA ILE A 52 -0.15 -8.22 5.05
C ILE A 52 0.23 -8.83 3.70
N SER A 53 0.02 -10.14 3.50
CA SER A 53 0.22 -10.80 2.21
C SER A 53 -0.68 -10.20 1.12
N ASP A 54 -1.95 -9.99 1.45
CA ASP A 54 -2.92 -9.38 0.53
C ASP A 54 -2.55 -7.93 0.21
N MET A 55 -2.11 -7.16 1.22
CA MET A 55 -1.63 -5.79 1.03
C MET A 55 -0.46 -5.74 0.03
N PHE A 56 0.55 -6.61 0.18
CA PHE A 56 1.68 -6.65 -0.75
C PHE A 56 1.27 -7.06 -2.17
N THR A 57 0.31 -7.98 -2.28
CA THR A 57 -0.25 -8.38 -3.58
C THR A 57 -0.95 -7.20 -4.26
N VAL A 58 -1.79 -6.46 -3.53
CA VAL A 58 -2.53 -5.29 -4.05
C VAL A 58 -1.60 -4.15 -4.44
N VAL A 59 -0.56 -3.89 -3.64
CA VAL A 59 0.47 -2.88 -3.94
C VAL A 59 1.32 -3.28 -5.17
N GLY A 60 1.28 -4.53 -5.60
CA GLY A 60 2.10 -5.04 -6.70
C GLY A 60 3.56 -5.21 -6.27
N PHE A 61 3.80 -5.56 -5.00
CA PHE A 61 5.13 -5.84 -4.50
C PHE A 61 5.66 -7.13 -5.12
N VAL A 62 6.74 -7.00 -5.91
CA VAL A 62 7.42 -8.14 -6.52
C VAL A 62 8.67 -8.43 -5.71
N CYS A 63 8.78 -9.66 -5.18
CA CYS A 63 10.02 -10.14 -4.58
C CYS A 63 11.11 -10.17 -5.66
N GLN A 64 12.04 -9.22 -5.58
CA GLN A 64 13.21 -9.15 -6.44
C GLN A 64 14.28 -10.09 -5.89
N ASP A 65 14.67 -11.08 -6.68
CA ASP A 65 15.84 -11.91 -6.38
C ASP A 65 17.12 -11.08 -6.53
N PRO A 66 17.95 -10.94 -5.48
CA PRO A 66 19.22 -10.21 -5.55
C PRO A 66 20.14 -10.69 -6.69
N ALA A 67 20.08 -11.97 -7.06
CA ALA A 67 20.86 -12.52 -8.17
C ALA A 67 20.39 -12.05 -9.55
N GLN A 68 19.13 -11.63 -9.69
CA GLN A 68 18.53 -11.17 -10.95
C GLN A 68 18.65 -9.66 -11.18
N ARG A 69 19.12 -8.91 -10.19
CA ARG A 69 19.27 -7.44 -10.25
C ARG A 69 20.27 -6.95 -11.31
N ALA A 70 21.15 -7.83 -11.78
CA ALA A 70 22.19 -7.49 -12.75
C ALA A 70 21.68 -7.33 -14.21
N SER A 71 20.46 -7.77 -14.54
CA SER A 71 20.04 -7.89 -15.96
C SER A 71 18.77 -7.14 -16.36
N THR A 72 18.02 -6.51 -15.45
CA THR A 72 16.68 -5.99 -15.78
C THR A 72 16.45 -4.56 -15.31
N ARG A 73 16.08 -3.67 -16.26
CA ARG A 73 15.52 -2.34 -15.98
C ARG A 73 14.28 -2.50 -15.07
N PRO A 74 14.02 -1.57 -14.13
CA PRO A 74 12.91 -1.72 -13.20
C PRO A 74 11.58 -1.63 -13.94
N ILE A 75 10.89 -2.77 -14.07
CA ILE A 75 9.50 -2.86 -14.55
C ILE A 75 8.62 -2.60 -13.32
N TYR A 76 8.42 -1.32 -12.98
CA TYR A 76 7.23 -0.97 -12.21
C TYR A 76 6.05 -1.00 -13.18
N PRO A 77 4.90 -1.62 -12.84
CA PRO A 77 3.68 -1.40 -13.62
C PRO A 77 3.33 0.08 -13.48
N THR A 78 3.62 0.87 -14.52
CA THR A 78 3.05 2.20 -14.66
C THR A 78 1.54 2.04 -14.72
N PHE A 79 0.85 2.35 -13.64
CA PHE A 79 -0.54 2.77 -13.73
C PHE A 79 -0.54 4.00 -14.63
N GLU A 80 -0.81 3.80 -15.93
CA GLU A 80 -0.93 4.88 -16.89
C GLU A 80 -2.04 5.82 -16.40
N SER A 81 -1.64 6.94 -15.81
CA SER A 81 -2.53 8.08 -15.64
C SER A 81 -2.79 8.63 -17.03
N SER A 82 -3.84 8.12 -17.66
CA SER A 82 -4.36 8.57 -18.94
C SER A 82 -4.74 10.05 -18.84
N ARG A 83 -3.80 10.97 -19.08
CA ARG A 83 -3.99 12.34 -19.61
C ARG A 83 -2.70 12.82 -20.27
N ARG A 84 -2.57 12.58 -21.58
CA ARG A 84 -1.59 13.26 -22.45
C ARG A 84 -1.90 14.76 -22.45
N ASN A 85 -0.95 15.61 -22.04
CA ASN A 85 -1.00 17.06 -22.28
C ASN A 85 -0.20 17.38 -23.55
N PRO A 86 -0.85 17.78 -24.67
CA PRO A 86 -0.19 17.91 -25.98
C PRO A 86 0.63 19.21 -26.20
N PHE A 87 1.06 19.92 -25.15
CA PHE A 87 1.62 21.29 -25.31
C PHE A 87 3.00 21.58 -24.72
N GLN A 88 3.83 20.60 -24.36
CA GLN A 88 5.22 20.90 -23.95
C GLN A 88 6.18 20.90 -25.14
N LYS A 89 6.51 22.10 -25.63
CA LYS A 89 7.60 22.36 -26.59
C LYS A 89 8.97 22.18 -25.92
N PRO A 90 10.01 21.72 -26.63
CA PRO A 90 11.37 21.60 -26.10
C PRO A 90 12.03 22.98 -25.98
N GLN A 91 12.59 23.30 -24.81
CA GLN A 91 13.56 24.38 -24.67
C GLN A 91 14.96 23.86 -25.05
N ARG A 92 15.69 24.69 -25.81
CA ARG A 92 17.09 24.50 -26.21
C ARG A 92 18.02 24.42 -25.02
#